data_AF-A0A955J0S7-F1
#
_entry.id   AF-A0A955J0S7-F1
#
_cell.length_a   1.000
_cell.length_b   1.000
_cell.length_c   1.000
_cell.angle_alpha   90.00
_cell.angle_beta   90.00
_cell.angle_gamma   90.00
#
_symmetry.space_group_name_H-M   'P 1'
#
loop_
_entity.id
_entity.type
_entity.pdbx_description
1 polymer ?
#
loop_
_entity_poly.entity_id
_entity_poly.type
_entity_poly.pdbx_seq_one_letter_code
_entity_poly.pdbx_strand_id
1 'polypeptide(L)'
;MKRLARHFAAVGALCAATVLLAQPAPPGAPSGADGSPPSKEAWDFRGIKGEILRTPHYRVYTTERDTVLKGRLTETLELALAQYRSAIVDLPAPTRRLDVYLMDERRQWETVTKLLMGEQSEQLLLIPSGGYASRGIGVYYDIGLYGTVAISAHEGWHQYTQQVFRDGLPVWMEEGLASFMEGHRWDGARAAFRPWANLERFDQLRKAHAGGRIKSLEVLLGTDPKGLFAGESTAALDYYAQVWALVHFLNEGEEGKHREGLRTLLADAAAGRLNGRLLANRTREEAAETIGRRMGPAVMREYFGEDLAVLGEAYGAFIERMVGVGGRERVVAGESPAGDAGDESG
;
A
#
# COMPACT_ATOMS: atom_id res chain seq x y z
N MET A 1 -23.38 36.94 -14.60
CA MET A 1 -22.46 35.88 -15.03
C MET A 1 -21.87 35.21 -13.80
N LYS A 2 -22.50 34.13 -13.31
CA LYS A 2 -22.08 33.36 -12.13
C LYS A 2 -21.03 32.34 -12.57
N ARG A 3 -19.81 32.42 -12.02
CA ARG A 3 -18.76 31.39 -12.21
C ARG A 3 -19.14 30.16 -11.40
N LEU A 4 -19.30 29.03 -12.07
CA LEU A 4 -19.46 27.71 -11.44
C LEU A 4 -18.15 27.35 -10.73
N ALA A 5 -18.23 27.16 -9.42
CA ALA A 5 -17.25 26.43 -8.64
C ALA A 5 -17.33 24.95 -9.03
N ARG A 6 -16.27 24.42 -9.64
CA ARG A 6 -16.10 22.98 -9.86
C ARG A 6 -15.91 22.31 -8.50
N HIS A 7 -16.87 21.48 -8.12
CA HIS A 7 -16.74 20.58 -6.99
C HIS A 7 -15.68 19.53 -7.32
N PHE A 8 -14.61 19.45 -6.52
CA PHE A 8 -13.70 18.31 -6.50
C PHE A 8 -14.46 17.12 -5.88
N ALA A 9 -14.94 16.20 -6.72
CA ALA A 9 -15.30 14.87 -6.26
C ALA A 9 -13.99 14.13 -5.95
N ALA A 10 -13.82 13.66 -4.72
CA ALA A 10 -12.74 12.77 -4.35
C ALA A 10 -12.87 11.49 -5.21
N VAL A 11 -12.01 11.38 -6.22
CA VAL A 11 -11.84 10.14 -6.98
C VAL A 11 -11.00 9.24 -6.09
N GLY A 12 -11.63 8.31 -5.38
CA GLY A 12 -10.88 7.27 -4.68
C GLY A 12 -10.08 6.49 -5.71
N ALA A 13 -8.76 6.41 -5.53
CA ALA A 13 -7.91 5.63 -6.40
C ALA A 13 -8.25 4.15 -6.20
N LEU A 14 -8.60 3.45 -7.29
CA LEU A 14 -8.83 2.01 -7.27
C LEU A 14 -7.55 1.33 -7.72
N CYS A 15 -6.89 0.57 -6.85
CA CYS A 15 -5.79 -0.32 -7.20
C CYS A 15 -6.33 -1.68 -7.66
N ALA A 16 -5.72 -2.29 -8.68
CA ALA A 16 -5.86 -3.72 -8.92
C ALA A 16 -4.55 -4.42 -8.59
N ALA A 17 -4.43 -4.91 -7.35
CA ALA A 17 -3.30 -5.73 -6.95
C ALA A 17 -3.37 -7.09 -7.67
N THR A 18 -2.52 -7.26 -8.69
CA THR A 18 -2.31 -8.56 -9.31
C THR A 18 -1.14 -9.23 -8.62
N VAL A 19 -1.43 -9.99 -7.55
CA VAL A 19 -0.44 -10.89 -6.94
C VAL A 19 -0.13 -12.01 -7.96
N LEU A 20 1.02 -11.93 -8.62
CA LEU A 20 1.64 -13.05 -9.34
C LEU A 20 2.90 -13.49 -8.58
N LEU A 21 3.10 -14.81 -8.48
CA LEU A 21 4.21 -15.45 -7.78
C LEU A 21 5.57 -14.87 -8.23
N ALA A 22 6.36 -14.40 -7.26
CA ALA A 22 7.69 -13.82 -7.50
C ALA A 22 8.70 -14.88 -7.98
N GLN A 23 9.61 -14.48 -8.89
CA GLN A 23 10.78 -15.26 -9.30
C GLN A 23 12.05 -14.63 -8.70
N PRO A 24 13.11 -15.42 -8.41
CA PRO A 24 14.28 -14.93 -7.69
C PRO A 24 15.14 -13.98 -8.54
N ALA A 25 15.62 -12.90 -7.92
CA ALA A 25 16.44 -11.86 -8.55
C ALA A 25 17.96 -12.08 -8.35
N PRO A 26 18.81 -11.68 -9.32
CA PRO A 26 20.27 -11.66 -9.18
C PRO A 26 20.80 -10.45 -8.37
N PRO A 27 22.07 -10.45 -7.90
CA PRO A 27 22.56 -9.53 -6.89
C PRO A 27 23.18 -8.21 -7.42
N GLY A 28 22.98 -7.11 -6.68
CA GLY A 28 23.88 -5.95 -6.63
C GLY A 28 23.20 -4.57 -6.53
N ALA A 29 22.98 -4.04 -5.31
CA ALA A 29 22.49 -2.67 -5.10
C ALA A 29 23.51 -1.76 -4.40
N PRO A 30 23.50 -0.46 -4.72
CA PRO A 30 24.14 0.59 -3.93
C PRO A 30 23.23 1.09 -2.79
N SER A 31 23.85 1.65 -1.76
CA SER A 31 23.24 2.24 -0.56
C SER A 31 23.12 3.76 -0.70
N GLY A 32 22.02 4.33 -0.18
CA GLY A 32 21.94 5.70 0.32
C GLY A 32 21.12 6.67 -0.52
N ALA A 33 20.04 7.19 0.07
CA ALA A 33 19.31 8.37 -0.40
C ALA A 33 20.18 9.62 -0.15
N ASP A 34 21.21 9.81 -0.95
CA ASP A 34 21.98 11.05 -0.95
C ASP A 34 21.15 12.12 -1.67
N GLY A 35 21.01 13.31 -1.09
CA GLY A 35 20.13 14.39 -1.56
C GLY A 35 20.51 15.01 -2.92
N SER A 36 21.27 14.27 -3.74
CA SER A 36 21.66 14.64 -5.08
C SER A 36 20.45 14.64 -6.01
N PRO A 37 20.32 15.65 -6.89
CA PRO A 37 19.23 15.67 -7.87
C PRO A 37 19.31 14.45 -8.79
N PRO A 38 18.16 13.90 -9.23
CA PRO A 38 18.17 12.73 -10.11
C PRO A 38 18.90 13.05 -11.41
N SER A 39 19.74 12.11 -11.88
CA SER A 39 20.33 12.21 -13.22
C SER A 39 19.24 12.00 -14.28
N LYS A 40 19.37 12.68 -15.42
CA LYS A 40 18.37 12.69 -16.50
C LYS A 40 18.96 12.19 -17.80
N GLU A 41 18.21 11.34 -18.50
CA GLU A 41 18.56 10.82 -19.82
C GLU A 41 17.37 10.99 -20.75
N ALA A 42 17.60 11.41 -22.00
CA ALA A 42 16.53 11.48 -22.98
C ALA A 42 15.96 10.09 -23.26
N TRP A 43 14.64 10.00 -23.37
CA TRP A 43 13.93 8.76 -23.68
C TRP A 43 12.89 9.01 -24.74
N ASP A 44 12.66 8.02 -25.60
CA ASP A 44 11.56 8.05 -26.56
C ASP A 44 10.61 6.89 -26.26
N PHE A 45 9.33 7.21 -26.12
CA PHE A 45 8.27 6.24 -25.98
C PHE A 45 7.36 6.30 -27.20
N ARG A 46 7.69 5.52 -28.23
CA ARG A 46 6.91 5.40 -29.47
C ARG A 46 6.67 6.77 -30.15
N GLY A 47 7.71 7.59 -30.24
CA GLY A 47 7.65 8.93 -30.82
C GLY A 47 7.18 10.03 -29.85
N ILE A 48 6.84 9.67 -28.61
CA ILE A 48 6.58 10.63 -27.53
C ILE A 48 7.90 10.89 -26.79
N LYS A 49 8.34 12.14 -26.80
CA LYS A 49 9.51 12.57 -26.04
C LYS A 49 9.26 12.38 -24.54
N GLY A 50 10.17 11.68 -23.89
CA GLY A 50 10.21 11.49 -22.45
C GLY A 50 11.63 11.59 -21.92
N GLU A 51 11.79 11.19 -20.67
CA GLU A 51 13.09 11.08 -20.01
C GLU A 51 13.12 9.89 -19.06
N ILE A 52 14.33 9.43 -18.76
CA ILE A 52 14.58 8.53 -17.64
C ILE A 52 15.24 9.33 -16.53
N LEU A 53 14.57 9.40 -15.38
CA LEU A 53 15.12 9.93 -14.15
C LEU A 53 15.74 8.80 -13.34
N ARG A 54 16.95 9.00 -12.82
CA ARG A 54 17.59 8.00 -11.96
C ARG A 54 17.94 8.59 -10.61
N THR A 55 17.51 7.87 -9.60
CA THR A 55 17.84 8.08 -8.19
C THR A 55 18.70 6.91 -7.71
N PRO A 56 19.11 6.87 -6.42
CA PRO A 56 19.82 5.72 -5.88
C PRO A 56 19.08 4.40 -6.11
N HIS A 57 17.78 4.33 -5.83
CA HIS A 57 16.99 3.09 -5.87
C HIS A 57 15.96 3.00 -7.01
N TYR A 58 15.73 4.04 -7.81
CA TYR A 58 14.73 4.01 -8.88
C TYR A 58 15.27 4.39 -10.27
N ARG A 59 14.62 3.84 -11.30
CA ARG A 59 14.64 4.35 -12.67
C ARG A 59 13.21 4.69 -13.07
N VAL A 60 12.94 5.97 -13.26
CA VAL A 60 11.61 6.48 -13.62
C VAL A 60 11.59 6.82 -15.11
N TYR A 61 10.92 6.01 -15.91
CA TYR A 61 10.62 6.28 -17.31
C TYR A 61 9.38 7.15 -17.37
N THR A 62 9.48 8.35 -17.92
CA THR A 62 8.37 9.30 -17.84
C THR A 62 8.19 10.15 -19.08
N THR A 63 6.93 10.38 -19.42
CA THR A 63 6.47 11.38 -20.39
C THR A 63 5.86 12.61 -19.68
N GLU A 64 5.84 12.61 -18.34
CA GLU A 64 5.23 13.64 -17.48
C GLU A 64 5.79 15.03 -17.78
N ARG A 65 4.90 15.97 -18.08
CA ARG A 65 5.25 17.35 -18.44
C ARG A 65 5.23 18.28 -17.23
N ASP A 66 4.43 18.00 -16.21
CA ASP A 66 4.42 18.75 -14.95
C ASP A 66 5.73 18.51 -14.19
N THR A 67 6.61 19.50 -14.26
CA THR A 67 7.91 19.49 -13.59
C THR A 67 7.79 19.43 -12.06
N VAL A 68 6.69 19.92 -11.48
CA VAL A 68 6.44 19.87 -10.03
C VAL A 68 6.08 18.45 -9.62
N LEU A 69 5.11 17.82 -10.29
CA LEU A 69 4.75 16.43 -10.03
C LEU A 69 5.94 15.52 -10.24
N LYS A 70 6.60 15.62 -11.40
CA LYS A 70 7.77 14.80 -11.74
C LYS A 70 8.90 14.92 -10.72
N GLY A 71 9.23 16.15 -10.31
CA GLY A 71 10.26 16.40 -9.30
C GLY A 71 9.89 15.81 -7.94
N ARG A 72 8.67 16.11 -7.46
CA ARG A 72 8.18 15.63 -6.16
C ARG A 72 8.03 14.12 -6.12
N LEU A 73 7.46 13.50 -7.16
CA LEU A 73 7.27 12.06 -7.20
C LEU A 73 8.60 11.32 -7.11
N THR A 74 9.61 11.79 -7.85
CA THR A 74 10.94 11.16 -7.86
C THR A 74 11.59 11.15 -6.49
N GLU A 75 11.48 12.26 -5.75
CA GLU A 75 11.92 12.33 -4.36
C GLU A 75 11.05 11.46 -3.44
N THR A 76 9.73 11.52 -3.61
CA THR A 76 8.79 10.77 -2.78
C THR A 76 8.97 9.26 -2.91
N LEU A 77 9.34 8.72 -4.07
CA LEU A 77 9.64 7.30 -4.23
C LEU A 77 10.78 6.84 -3.30
N GLU A 78 11.85 7.63 -3.17
CA GLU A 78 12.95 7.34 -2.25
C GLU A 78 12.53 7.44 -0.78
N LEU A 79 11.70 8.44 -0.44
CA LEU A 79 11.15 8.60 0.91
C LEU A 79 10.18 7.47 1.27
N ALA A 80 9.36 7.03 0.32
CA ALA A 80 8.45 5.90 0.48
C ALA A 80 9.23 4.62 0.70
N LEU A 81 10.29 4.37 -0.08
CA LEU A 81 11.17 3.22 0.13
C LEU A 81 11.83 3.20 1.51
N ALA A 82 12.27 4.37 1.99
CA ALA A 82 12.80 4.49 3.36
C ALA A 82 11.71 4.16 4.40
N GLN A 83 10.49 4.64 4.19
CA GLN A 83 9.34 4.34 5.04
C GLN A 83 9.01 2.84 5.04
N TYR A 84 8.92 2.19 3.87
CA TYR A 84 8.64 0.74 3.76
C TYR A 84 9.59 -0.07 4.63
N ARG A 85 10.85 0.37 4.69
CA ARG A 85 11.94 -0.35 5.34
C ARG A 85 12.11 -0.07 6.82
N SER A 86 11.42 0.92 7.38
CA SER A 86 11.68 1.37 8.75
C SER A 86 10.41 1.66 9.56
N ALA A 87 9.24 1.76 8.92
CA ALA A 87 8.00 2.15 9.60
C ALA A 87 7.55 1.18 10.71
N ILE A 88 7.80 -0.12 10.52
CA ILE A 88 7.36 -1.18 11.45
C ILE A 88 8.54 -2.02 11.91
N VAL A 89 9.36 -2.50 10.98
CA VAL A 89 10.55 -3.30 11.23
C VAL A 89 11.62 -2.94 10.19
N ASP A 90 12.89 -3.11 10.55
CA ASP A 90 14.00 -2.92 9.61
C ASP A 90 13.95 -3.99 8.51
N LEU A 91 13.70 -3.57 7.27
CA LEU A 91 13.65 -4.44 6.10
C LEU A 91 14.80 -4.16 5.11
N PRO A 92 15.24 -5.19 4.36
CA PRO A 92 16.38 -5.07 3.46
C PRO A 92 16.16 -4.07 2.32
N ALA A 93 17.22 -3.40 1.88
CA ALA A 93 17.15 -2.59 0.67
C ALA A 93 16.95 -3.48 -0.58
N PRO A 94 16.26 -2.99 -1.64
CA PRO A 94 16.20 -3.70 -2.90
C PRO A 94 17.60 -3.87 -3.48
N THR A 95 17.91 -5.06 -4.01
CA THR A 95 19.22 -5.38 -4.61
C THR A 95 19.40 -4.84 -6.02
N ARG A 96 18.41 -4.16 -6.58
CA ARG A 96 18.47 -3.49 -7.88
C ARG A 96 17.57 -2.27 -7.84
N ARG A 97 17.78 -1.35 -8.78
CA ARG A 97 16.84 -0.24 -8.96
C ARG A 97 15.46 -0.76 -9.36
N LEU A 98 14.44 -0.16 -8.77
CA LEU A 98 13.04 -0.38 -9.03
C LEU A 98 12.62 0.46 -10.25
N ASP A 99 11.97 -0.18 -11.22
CA ASP A 99 11.54 0.50 -12.45
C ASP A 99 10.13 1.07 -12.28
N VAL A 100 9.97 2.34 -12.61
CA VAL A 100 8.69 3.04 -12.56
C VAL A 100 8.39 3.66 -13.90
N TYR A 101 7.17 3.49 -14.40
CA TYR A 101 6.63 4.22 -15.53
C TYR A 101 5.63 5.26 -15.03
N LEU A 102 5.97 6.54 -15.12
CA LEU A 102 5.05 7.66 -14.81
C LEU A 102 4.61 8.32 -16.12
N MET A 103 3.39 8.06 -16.55
CA MET A 103 2.88 8.59 -17.81
C MET A 103 2.05 9.86 -17.60
N ASP A 104 2.20 10.85 -18.47
CA ASP A 104 1.44 12.10 -18.42
C ASP A 104 -0.07 11.88 -18.67
N GLU A 105 -0.43 10.90 -19.49
CA GLU A 105 -1.82 10.63 -19.86
C GLU A 105 -2.20 9.16 -19.67
N ARG A 106 -3.47 8.91 -19.33
CA ARG A 106 -4.05 7.56 -19.24
C ARG A 106 -3.76 6.72 -20.49
N ARG A 107 -3.90 7.27 -21.69
CA ARG A 107 -3.69 6.53 -22.95
C ARG A 107 -2.26 5.99 -23.10
N GLN A 108 -1.28 6.75 -22.63
CA GLN A 108 0.12 6.35 -22.61
C GLN A 108 0.32 5.22 -21.60
N TRP A 109 -0.29 5.34 -20.42
CA TRP A 109 -0.33 4.27 -19.42
C TRP A 109 -0.97 2.99 -19.97
N GLU A 110 -2.12 3.07 -20.65
CA GLU A 110 -2.76 1.89 -21.27
C GLU A 110 -1.82 1.22 -22.30
N THR A 111 -1.04 2.02 -23.02
CA THR A 111 -0.06 1.54 -24.00
C THR A 111 1.12 0.83 -23.32
N VAL A 112 1.68 1.41 -22.25
CA VAL A 112 2.71 0.76 -21.43
C VAL A 112 2.18 -0.54 -20.84
N THR A 113 0.96 -0.52 -20.29
CA THR A 113 0.31 -1.69 -19.70
C THR A 113 0.17 -2.83 -20.70
N LYS A 114 -0.34 -2.56 -21.90
CA LYS A 114 -0.42 -3.57 -22.98
C LYS A 114 0.95 -4.12 -23.37
N LEU A 115 1.97 -3.24 -23.42
CA LEU A 115 3.34 -3.63 -23.78
C LEU A 115 3.97 -4.56 -22.73
N LEU A 116 3.83 -4.23 -21.45
CA LEU A 116 4.48 -4.96 -20.36
C LEU A 116 3.72 -6.25 -19.99
N MET A 117 2.38 -6.21 -20.04
CA MET A 117 1.53 -7.26 -19.47
C MET A 117 0.95 -8.21 -20.52
N GLY A 118 0.95 -7.85 -21.81
CA GLY A 118 0.39 -8.68 -22.87
C GLY A 118 -1.09 -9.00 -22.61
N GLU A 119 -1.43 -10.29 -22.66
CA GLU A 119 -2.80 -10.78 -22.40
C GLU A 119 -3.33 -10.41 -21.00
N GLN A 120 -2.45 -10.25 -20.00
CA GLN A 120 -2.85 -9.86 -18.63
C GLN A 120 -3.30 -8.39 -18.53
N SER A 121 -3.13 -7.60 -19.59
CA SER A 121 -3.48 -6.18 -19.57
C SER A 121 -4.99 -5.93 -19.47
N GLU A 122 -5.84 -6.83 -19.96
CA GLU A 122 -7.29 -6.59 -20.03
C GLU A 122 -7.91 -6.27 -18.66
N GLN A 123 -7.53 -7.02 -17.62
CA GLN A 123 -8.02 -6.78 -16.27
C GLN A 123 -7.45 -5.49 -15.66
N LEU A 124 -6.17 -5.20 -15.91
CA LEU A 124 -5.52 -3.99 -15.40
C LEU A 124 -6.12 -2.73 -16.04
N LEU A 125 -6.53 -2.78 -17.29
CA LEU A 125 -7.16 -1.66 -18.00
C LEU A 125 -8.55 -1.28 -17.43
N LEU A 126 -9.16 -2.15 -16.61
CA LEU A 126 -10.40 -1.85 -15.88
C LEU A 126 -10.16 -0.91 -14.68
N ILE A 127 -8.91 -0.68 -14.27
CA ILE A 127 -8.58 0.29 -13.23
C ILE A 127 -9.07 1.69 -13.68
N PRO A 128 -10.02 2.31 -12.95
CA PRO A 128 -10.62 3.57 -13.37
C PRO A 128 -9.69 4.77 -13.15
N SER A 129 -8.83 4.72 -12.12
CA SER A 129 -7.86 5.78 -11.81
C SER A 129 -6.72 5.26 -10.94
N GLY A 130 -5.48 5.70 -11.22
CA GLY A 130 -4.29 5.34 -10.44
C GLY A 130 -3.21 4.63 -11.24
N GLY A 131 -2.80 3.45 -10.77
CA GLY A 131 -1.77 2.63 -11.38
C GLY A 131 -1.77 1.22 -10.81
N TYR A 132 -0.70 0.48 -11.07
CA TYR A 132 -0.48 -0.86 -10.50
C TYR A 132 1.02 -1.12 -10.34
N ALA A 133 1.36 -2.10 -9.50
CA ALA A 133 2.66 -2.73 -9.51
C ALA A 133 2.59 -4.22 -9.86
N SER A 134 3.44 -4.65 -10.79
CA SER A 134 3.53 -6.06 -11.20
C SER A 134 4.96 -6.40 -11.61
N ARG A 135 5.42 -7.60 -11.21
CA ARG A 135 6.78 -8.11 -11.49
C ARG A 135 7.89 -7.14 -11.04
N GLY A 136 7.66 -6.42 -9.94
CA GLY A 136 8.59 -5.41 -9.41
C GLY A 136 8.68 -4.14 -10.27
N ILE A 137 7.68 -3.85 -11.10
CA ILE A 137 7.57 -2.62 -11.90
C ILE A 137 6.31 -1.86 -11.47
N GLY A 138 6.45 -0.58 -11.16
CA GLY A 138 5.34 0.34 -10.90
C GLY A 138 4.92 1.08 -12.17
N VAL A 139 3.62 1.18 -12.45
CA VAL A 139 3.10 1.82 -13.67
C VAL A 139 1.93 2.74 -13.32
N TYR A 140 2.15 4.04 -13.46
CA TYR A 140 1.26 5.12 -13.02
C TYR A 140 0.93 6.07 -14.17
N TYR A 141 -0.14 6.84 -14.00
CA TYR A 141 -0.33 8.07 -14.77
C TYR A 141 -0.72 9.25 -13.87
N ASP A 142 -0.60 10.46 -14.41
CA ASP A 142 -0.99 11.67 -13.69
C ASP A 142 -2.50 11.69 -13.39
N ILE A 143 -2.83 11.69 -12.11
CA ILE A 143 -4.17 11.85 -11.56
C ILE A 143 -4.24 13.04 -10.59
N GLY A 144 -3.28 13.95 -10.71
CA GLY A 144 -3.01 15.07 -9.82
C GLY A 144 -1.98 14.74 -8.75
N LEU A 145 -1.23 15.76 -8.31
CA LEU A 145 -0.09 15.61 -7.40
C LEU A 145 -0.35 14.72 -6.18
N TYR A 146 -1.42 14.99 -5.44
CA TYR A 146 -1.73 14.21 -4.23
C TYR A 146 -2.07 12.75 -4.57
N GLY A 147 -2.92 12.53 -5.58
CA GLY A 147 -3.35 11.19 -5.98
C GLY A 147 -2.20 10.36 -6.52
N THR A 148 -1.36 10.94 -7.39
CA THR A 148 -0.20 10.25 -7.96
C THR A 148 0.87 9.94 -6.91
N VAL A 149 1.04 10.80 -5.89
CA VAL A 149 1.93 10.50 -4.77
C VAL A 149 1.38 9.38 -3.89
N ALA A 150 0.11 9.47 -3.46
CA ALA A 150 -0.51 8.45 -2.63
C ALA A 150 -0.49 7.07 -3.31
N ILE A 151 -0.88 7.01 -4.59
CA ILE A 151 -0.88 5.75 -5.35
C ILE A 151 0.52 5.20 -5.56
N SER A 152 1.53 6.07 -5.78
CA SER A 152 2.92 5.60 -5.89
C SER A 152 3.45 5.03 -4.58
N ALA A 153 3.00 5.56 -3.44
CA ALA A 153 3.37 5.03 -2.14
C ALA A 153 2.66 3.69 -1.85
N HIS A 154 1.40 3.55 -2.25
CA HIS A 154 0.66 2.29 -2.18
C HIS A 154 1.28 1.22 -3.08
N GLU A 155 1.33 1.47 -4.39
CA GLU A 155 1.81 0.51 -5.37
C GLU A 155 3.32 0.27 -5.26
N GLY A 156 4.07 1.26 -4.78
CA GLY A 156 5.49 1.12 -4.48
C GLY A 156 5.75 0.10 -3.37
N TRP A 157 4.82 -0.11 -2.44
CA TRP A 157 4.90 -1.18 -1.44
C TRP A 157 4.87 -2.55 -2.12
N HIS A 158 3.87 -2.80 -2.98
CA HIS A 158 3.78 -4.04 -3.74
C HIS A 158 4.99 -4.25 -4.66
N GLN A 159 5.45 -3.18 -5.32
CA GLN A 159 6.67 -3.23 -6.14
C GLN A 159 7.87 -3.70 -5.31
N TYR A 160 8.03 -3.13 -4.12
CA TYR A 160 9.11 -3.44 -3.21
C TYR A 160 9.02 -4.89 -2.69
N THR A 161 7.86 -5.33 -2.19
CA THR A 161 7.70 -6.70 -1.68
C THR A 161 7.91 -7.75 -2.76
N GLN A 162 7.38 -7.54 -3.98
CA GLN A 162 7.60 -8.43 -5.13
C GLN A 162 9.08 -8.60 -5.50
N GLN A 163 9.92 -7.62 -5.16
CA GLN A 163 11.35 -7.65 -5.47
C GLN A 163 12.22 -8.11 -4.31
N VAL A 164 11.78 -7.89 -3.08
CA VAL A 164 12.63 -8.03 -1.88
C VAL A 164 12.20 -9.20 -1.00
N PHE A 165 10.90 -9.49 -0.94
CA PHE A 165 10.38 -10.56 -0.09
C PHE A 165 10.54 -11.91 -0.78
N ARG A 166 10.86 -12.94 0.01
CA ARG A 166 11.05 -14.30 -0.49
C ARG A 166 9.77 -15.12 -0.39
N ASP A 167 8.95 -14.83 0.61
CA ASP A 167 7.58 -15.33 0.71
C ASP A 167 6.60 -14.17 0.53
N GLY A 168 5.54 -14.40 -0.24
CA GLY A 168 4.45 -13.42 -0.36
C GLY A 168 3.66 -13.29 0.94
N LEU A 169 3.25 -12.07 1.27
CA LEU A 169 2.33 -11.83 2.38
C LEU A 169 0.90 -12.23 1.99
N PRO A 170 0.04 -12.54 2.97
CA PRO A 170 -1.38 -12.73 2.68
C PRO A 170 -2.01 -11.43 2.16
N VAL A 171 -2.99 -11.55 1.27
CA VAL A 171 -3.58 -10.41 0.53
C VAL A 171 -4.03 -9.28 1.46
N TRP A 172 -4.74 -9.58 2.54
CA TRP A 172 -5.18 -8.55 3.49
C TRP A 172 -4.02 -7.77 4.12
N MET A 173 -2.86 -8.40 4.31
CA MET A 173 -1.67 -7.75 4.86
C MET A 173 -0.95 -6.94 3.79
N GLU A 174 -0.85 -7.44 2.56
CA GLU A 174 -0.34 -6.67 1.42
C GLU A 174 -1.14 -5.37 1.23
N GLU A 175 -2.47 -5.47 1.12
CA GLU A 175 -3.33 -4.30 0.91
C GLU A 175 -3.39 -3.37 2.12
N GLY A 176 -3.37 -3.94 3.33
CA GLY A 176 -3.33 -3.18 4.57
C GLY A 176 -2.07 -2.35 4.69
N LEU A 177 -0.91 -2.94 4.41
CA LEU A 177 0.37 -2.23 4.45
C LEU A 177 0.48 -1.22 3.31
N ALA A 178 0.07 -1.57 2.09
CA ALA A 178 0.02 -0.61 0.99
C ALA A 178 -0.82 0.62 1.35
N SER A 179 -2.00 0.41 1.95
CA SER A 179 -2.87 1.49 2.43
C SER A 179 -2.28 2.27 3.61
N PHE A 180 -1.51 1.62 4.48
CA PHE A 180 -0.76 2.25 5.57
C PHE A 180 0.35 3.16 5.03
N MET A 181 1.00 2.79 3.93
CA MET A 181 2.07 3.58 3.30
C MET A 181 1.56 4.79 2.51
N GLU A 182 0.28 4.85 2.17
CA GLU A 182 -0.33 6.04 1.54
C GLU A 182 -0.28 7.28 2.44
N GLY A 183 -0.28 7.09 3.77
CA GLY A 183 -0.41 8.17 4.74
C GLY A 183 0.76 9.14 4.69
N HIS A 184 0.50 10.39 4.26
CA HIS A 184 1.52 11.41 4.15
C HIS A 184 0.94 12.82 4.32
N ARG A 185 1.83 13.74 4.67
CA ARG A 185 1.57 15.19 4.66
C ARG A 185 2.63 15.89 3.82
N TRP A 186 2.36 17.14 3.47
CA TRP A 186 3.35 17.99 2.82
C TRP A 186 4.06 18.83 3.88
N ASP A 187 5.38 18.67 3.99
CA ASP A 187 6.27 19.59 4.68
C ASP A 187 6.97 20.46 3.63
N GLY A 188 6.41 21.64 3.40
CA GLY A 188 6.75 22.49 2.26
C GLY A 188 6.53 21.75 0.92
N ALA A 189 7.63 21.44 0.23
CA ALA A 189 7.61 20.73 -1.04
C ALA A 189 7.83 19.21 -0.92
N ARG A 190 8.21 18.72 0.26
CA ARG A 190 8.58 17.32 0.50
C ARG A 190 7.42 16.54 1.12
N ALA A 191 7.26 15.28 0.74
CA ALA A 191 6.33 14.38 1.40
C ALA A 191 6.91 13.95 2.75
N ALA A 192 6.13 14.08 3.81
CA ALA A 192 6.43 13.55 5.13
C ALA A 192 5.48 12.40 5.41
N PHE A 193 5.98 11.17 5.34
CA PHE A 193 5.17 9.98 5.61
C PHE A 193 4.77 9.91 7.08
N ARG A 194 3.46 9.76 7.27
CA ARG A 194 2.76 9.69 8.54
C ARG A 194 1.61 8.72 8.30
N PRO A 195 1.73 7.43 8.65
CA PRO A 195 0.73 6.42 8.27
C PRO A 195 -0.72 6.77 8.64
N TRP A 196 -0.90 7.47 9.76
CA TRP A 196 -2.19 7.99 10.20
C TRP A 196 -2.75 9.14 9.34
N ALA A 197 -1.92 9.85 8.58
CA ALA A 197 -2.33 10.95 7.70
C ALA A 197 -2.97 10.43 6.41
N ASN A 198 -4.02 9.61 6.56
CA ASN A 198 -4.79 9.05 5.48
C ASN A 198 -6.29 9.30 5.69
N LEU A 199 -6.69 10.53 5.38
CA LEU A 199 -8.06 10.99 5.59
C LEU A 199 -9.08 10.23 4.73
N GLU A 200 -8.68 9.76 3.54
CA GLU A 200 -9.55 8.99 2.66
C GLU A 200 -9.93 7.64 3.30
N ARG A 201 -8.95 6.88 3.80
CA ARG A 201 -9.22 5.61 4.49
C ARG A 201 -10.01 5.82 5.76
N PHE A 202 -9.70 6.86 6.53
CA PHE A 202 -10.46 7.21 7.72
C PHE A 202 -11.92 7.55 7.42
N ASP A 203 -12.18 8.47 6.49
CA ASP A 203 -13.55 8.89 6.18
C ASP A 203 -14.36 7.74 5.56
N GLN A 204 -13.72 6.86 4.79
CA GLN A 204 -14.37 5.64 4.30
C GLN A 204 -14.69 4.68 5.44
N LEU A 205 -13.76 4.44 6.36
CA LEU A 205 -13.96 3.56 7.51
C LEU A 205 -15.08 4.06 8.42
N ARG A 206 -15.13 5.38 8.67
CA ARG A 206 -16.19 6.03 9.43
C ARG A 206 -17.56 5.86 8.76
N LYS A 207 -17.64 5.99 7.43
CA LYS A 207 -18.88 5.72 6.66
C LYS A 207 -19.27 4.25 6.68
N ALA A 208 -18.31 3.33 6.64
CA ALA A 208 -18.55 1.89 6.75
C ALA A 208 -19.10 1.53 8.13
N HIS A 209 -18.49 2.07 9.19
CA HIS A 209 -18.91 1.91 10.57
C HIS A 209 -20.33 2.45 10.80
N ALA A 210 -20.59 3.72 10.46
CA ALA A 210 -21.90 4.32 10.62
C ALA A 210 -23.00 3.61 9.81
N GLY A 211 -22.63 2.94 8.72
CA GLY A 211 -23.56 2.17 7.88
C GLY A 211 -23.66 0.69 8.22
N GLY A 212 -23.02 0.20 9.28
CA GLY A 212 -23.04 -1.22 9.66
C GLY A 212 -22.39 -2.16 8.63
N ARG A 213 -21.43 -1.67 7.84
CA ARG A 213 -20.75 -2.41 6.77
C ARG A 213 -19.36 -2.93 7.14
N ILE A 214 -18.96 -2.77 8.40
CA ILE A 214 -17.72 -3.37 8.92
C ILE A 214 -17.85 -4.89 8.87
N LYS A 215 -16.86 -5.54 8.26
CA LYS A 215 -16.79 -6.99 8.14
C LYS A 215 -16.24 -7.55 9.45
N SER A 216 -16.69 -8.75 9.84
CA SER A 216 -15.99 -9.49 10.89
C SER A 216 -14.55 -9.76 10.46
N LEU A 217 -13.65 -9.92 11.44
CA LEU A 217 -12.24 -10.18 11.15
C LEU A 217 -12.06 -11.44 10.29
N GLU A 218 -12.80 -12.52 10.57
CA GLU A 218 -12.78 -13.73 9.73
C GLU A 218 -13.14 -13.46 8.27
N VAL A 219 -14.22 -12.71 8.02
CA VAL A 219 -14.65 -12.36 6.66
C VAL A 219 -13.62 -11.44 6.00
N LEU A 220 -13.08 -10.47 6.73
CA LEU A 220 -12.06 -9.54 6.23
C LEU A 220 -10.81 -10.29 5.74
N LEU A 221 -10.30 -11.23 6.55
CA LEU A 221 -9.09 -12.00 6.24
C LEU A 221 -9.27 -13.00 5.09
N GLY A 222 -10.51 -13.47 4.86
CA GLY A 222 -10.87 -14.37 3.77
C GLY A 222 -11.33 -13.67 2.49
N THR A 223 -11.45 -12.33 2.49
CA THR A 223 -11.95 -11.58 1.33
C THR A 223 -10.88 -11.44 0.26
N ASP A 224 -11.22 -11.83 -0.98
CA ASP A 224 -10.42 -11.52 -2.18
C ASP A 224 -10.87 -10.16 -2.76
N PRO A 225 -10.02 -9.12 -2.73
CA PRO A 225 -10.36 -7.79 -3.25
C PRO A 225 -10.67 -7.81 -4.75
N LYS A 226 -10.13 -8.76 -5.53
CA LYS A 226 -10.41 -8.87 -6.98
C LYS A 226 -11.89 -9.10 -7.24
N GLY A 227 -12.54 -9.91 -6.41
CA GLY A 227 -13.97 -10.18 -6.50
C GLY A 227 -14.85 -8.97 -6.16
N LEU A 228 -14.32 -7.99 -5.42
CA LEU A 228 -15.07 -6.78 -5.03
C LEU A 228 -15.21 -5.79 -6.20
N PHE A 229 -14.31 -5.82 -7.18
CA PHE A 229 -14.38 -4.96 -8.38
C PHE A 229 -15.45 -5.39 -9.39
N ALA A 230 -15.98 -6.62 -9.27
CA ALA A 230 -17.11 -7.07 -10.06
C ALA A 230 -18.47 -6.57 -9.52
N GLY A 231 -18.49 -5.90 -8.36
CA GLY A 231 -19.67 -5.40 -7.66
C GLY A 231 -19.66 -3.89 -7.41
N GLU A 232 -20.37 -3.45 -6.36
CA GLU A 232 -20.44 -2.03 -5.98
C GLU A 232 -19.07 -1.50 -5.53
N SER A 233 -18.59 -0.40 -6.15
CA SER A 233 -17.32 0.26 -5.84
C SER A 233 -17.08 0.54 -4.34
N THR A 234 -18.14 0.73 -3.55
CA THR A 234 -18.09 0.95 -2.10
C THR A 234 -17.53 -0.23 -1.33
N ALA A 235 -17.78 -1.48 -1.76
CA ALA A 235 -17.34 -2.66 -1.01
C ALA A 235 -15.81 -2.82 -1.03
N ALA A 236 -15.17 -2.49 -2.15
CA ALA A 236 -13.72 -2.47 -2.27
C ALA A 236 -13.11 -1.36 -1.38
N LEU A 237 -13.69 -0.16 -1.40
CA LEU A 237 -13.23 0.95 -0.56
C LEU A 237 -13.37 0.63 0.94
N ASP A 238 -14.50 0.01 1.35
CA ASP A 238 -14.73 -0.45 2.74
C ASP A 238 -13.71 -1.52 3.16
N TYR A 239 -13.28 -2.39 2.24
CA TYR A 239 -12.24 -3.39 2.50
C TYR A 239 -10.88 -2.74 2.75
N TYR A 240 -10.40 -1.88 1.84
CA TYR A 240 -9.12 -1.18 1.99
C TYR A 240 -9.06 -0.34 3.27
N ALA A 241 -10.15 0.36 3.58
CA ALA A 241 -10.26 1.12 4.81
C ALA A 241 -10.15 0.24 6.08
N GLN A 242 -10.75 -0.95 6.07
CA GLN A 242 -10.64 -1.89 7.18
C GLN A 242 -9.24 -2.51 7.29
N VAL A 243 -8.63 -2.99 6.20
CA VAL A 243 -7.27 -3.56 6.32
C VAL A 243 -6.22 -2.50 6.69
N TRP A 244 -6.40 -1.24 6.30
CA TRP A 244 -5.62 -0.11 6.79
C TRP A 244 -5.70 0.03 8.32
N ALA A 245 -6.93 0.04 8.88
CA ALA A 245 -7.11 0.11 10.33
C ALA A 245 -6.62 -1.15 11.05
N LEU A 246 -6.71 -2.32 10.43
CA LEU A 246 -6.17 -3.56 10.97
C LEU A 246 -4.64 -3.47 11.14
N VAL A 247 -3.91 -2.91 10.17
CA VAL A 247 -2.45 -2.71 10.31
C VAL A 247 -2.14 -1.76 11.46
N HIS A 248 -2.89 -0.66 11.61
CA HIS A 248 -2.74 0.21 12.77
C HIS A 248 -3.02 -0.52 14.09
N PHE A 249 -4.13 -1.27 14.18
CA PHE A 249 -4.45 -2.06 15.36
C PHE A 249 -3.33 -3.06 15.71
N LEU A 250 -2.80 -3.80 14.73
CA LEU A 250 -1.71 -4.76 14.96
C LEU A 250 -0.39 -4.08 15.35
N ASN A 251 -0.17 -2.83 14.94
CA ASN A 251 1.06 -2.10 15.23
C ASN A 251 1.03 -1.33 16.56
N GLU A 252 -0.12 -0.81 16.96
CA GLU A 252 -0.24 0.11 18.12
C GLU A 252 -1.50 -0.08 18.97
N GLY A 253 -2.47 -0.85 18.50
CA GLY A 253 -3.64 -1.22 19.31
C GLY A 253 -3.24 -1.98 20.56
N GLU A 254 -4.05 -1.84 21.61
CA GLU A 254 -3.79 -2.45 22.93
C GLU A 254 -2.36 -2.20 23.42
N GLU A 255 -1.93 -0.94 23.39
CA GLU A 255 -0.58 -0.52 23.81
C GLU A 255 0.56 -1.22 23.02
N GLY A 256 0.26 -1.65 21.78
CA GLY A 256 1.21 -2.33 20.91
C GLY A 256 1.42 -3.81 21.22
N LYS A 257 0.49 -4.46 21.93
CA LYS A 257 0.51 -5.89 22.27
C LYS A 257 0.83 -6.81 21.08
N HIS A 258 0.34 -6.48 19.89
CA HIS A 258 0.52 -7.26 18.66
C HIS A 258 1.75 -6.89 17.81
N ARG A 259 2.46 -5.82 18.20
CA ARG A 259 3.52 -5.21 17.38
C ARG A 259 4.65 -6.19 17.06
N GLU A 260 5.07 -6.99 18.03
CA GLU A 260 6.17 -7.95 17.82
C GLU A 260 5.77 -9.08 16.87
N GLY A 261 4.51 -9.53 16.93
CA GLY A 261 3.94 -10.48 15.97
C GLY A 261 3.98 -9.95 14.54
N LEU A 262 3.56 -8.69 14.36
CA LEU A 262 3.62 -8.01 13.07
C LEU A 262 5.06 -7.86 12.56
N ARG A 263 6.00 -7.44 13.41
CA ARG A 263 7.43 -7.32 13.07
C ARG A 263 8.02 -8.67 12.66
N THR A 264 7.71 -9.72 13.39
CA THR A 264 8.17 -11.09 13.09
C THR A 264 7.62 -11.59 11.77
N LEU A 265 6.32 -11.37 11.50
CA LEU A 265 5.67 -11.73 10.24
C LEU A 265 6.39 -11.10 9.04
N LEU A 266 6.66 -9.81 9.10
CA LEU A 266 7.35 -9.08 8.02
C LEU A 266 8.79 -9.55 7.84
N ALA A 267 9.53 -9.73 8.94
CA ALA A 267 10.90 -10.23 8.89
C ALA A 267 11.00 -11.64 8.33
N ASP A 268 10.04 -12.52 8.67
CA ASP A 268 9.99 -13.88 8.16
C ASP A 268 9.56 -13.95 6.70
N ALA A 269 8.62 -13.10 6.25
CA ALA A 269 8.26 -12.99 4.84
C ALA A 269 9.45 -12.51 3.98
N ALA A 270 10.16 -11.47 4.45
CA ALA A 270 11.37 -10.97 3.81
C ALA A 270 12.47 -12.04 3.73
N ALA A 271 12.63 -12.85 4.79
CA ALA A 271 13.66 -13.88 4.85
C ALA A 271 13.30 -15.20 4.16
N GLY A 272 12.02 -15.44 3.83
CA GLY A 272 11.53 -16.69 3.23
C GLY A 272 11.27 -17.78 4.28
N ARG A 273 10.88 -17.40 5.49
CA ARG A 273 10.56 -18.30 6.61
C ARG A 273 9.07 -18.37 6.91
N LEU A 274 8.26 -17.47 6.35
CA LEU A 274 6.82 -17.39 6.61
C LEU A 274 6.13 -18.69 6.22
N ASN A 275 6.35 -19.16 4.99
CA ASN A 275 5.74 -20.39 4.51
C ASN A 275 6.21 -21.59 5.32
N GLY A 276 7.51 -21.65 5.64
CA GLY A 276 8.08 -22.72 6.47
C GLY A 276 7.42 -22.81 7.86
N ARG A 277 7.16 -21.67 8.51
CA ARG A 277 6.47 -21.62 9.81
C ARG A 277 5.01 -22.06 9.72
N LEU A 278 4.25 -21.51 8.79
CA LEU A 278 2.82 -21.82 8.66
C LEU A 278 2.55 -23.29 8.34
N LEU A 279 3.50 -23.94 7.67
CA LEU A 279 3.43 -25.32 7.23
C LEU A 279 4.09 -26.31 8.20
N ALA A 280 4.73 -25.82 9.27
CA ALA A 280 5.37 -26.68 10.24
C ALA A 280 4.36 -27.68 10.80
N ASN A 281 4.70 -28.96 10.73
CA ASN A 281 3.86 -30.10 11.19
C ASN A 281 2.55 -30.32 10.41
N ARG A 282 2.40 -29.79 9.19
CA ARG A 282 1.26 -30.09 8.30
C ARG A 282 1.62 -31.12 7.23
N THR A 283 0.64 -31.93 6.85
CA THR A 283 0.73 -32.77 5.64
C THR A 283 0.71 -31.90 4.37
N ARG A 284 1.11 -32.46 3.23
CA ARG A 284 1.14 -31.74 1.94
C ARG A 284 -0.25 -31.23 1.51
N GLU A 285 -1.30 -31.96 1.83
CA GLU A 285 -2.70 -31.60 1.53
C GLU A 285 -3.17 -30.44 2.43
N GLU A 286 -2.92 -30.53 3.74
CA GLU A 286 -3.20 -29.45 4.68
C GLU A 286 -2.38 -28.19 4.39
N ALA A 287 -1.15 -28.36 3.90
CA ALA A 287 -0.30 -27.26 3.46
C ALA A 287 -0.89 -26.51 2.27
N ALA A 288 -1.38 -27.22 1.25
CA ALA A 288 -2.02 -26.62 0.09
C ALA A 288 -3.30 -25.85 0.44
N GLU A 289 -4.13 -26.39 1.35
CA GLU A 289 -5.32 -25.69 1.84
C GLU A 289 -4.96 -24.42 2.65
N THR A 290 -3.88 -24.49 3.42
CA THR A 290 -3.39 -23.39 4.27
C THR A 290 -2.82 -22.23 3.46
N ILE A 291 -2.00 -22.51 2.44
CA ILE A 291 -1.45 -21.48 1.54
C ILE A 291 -2.56 -20.83 0.69
N GLY A 292 -3.64 -21.57 0.42
CA GLY A 292 -4.82 -21.06 -0.27
C GLY A 292 -5.76 -20.25 0.63
N ARG A 293 -6.98 -20.77 0.84
CA ARG A 293 -8.10 -20.03 1.45
C ARG A 293 -7.94 -19.77 2.96
N ARG A 294 -7.08 -20.51 3.66
CA ARG A 294 -6.93 -20.43 5.13
C ARG A 294 -5.69 -19.65 5.59
N MET A 295 -5.01 -18.97 4.67
CA MET A 295 -3.75 -18.28 4.98
C MET A 295 -3.95 -17.17 6.02
N GLY A 296 -5.05 -16.41 5.93
CA GLY A 296 -5.36 -15.33 6.88
C GLY A 296 -5.49 -15.81 8.34
N PRO A 297 -6.43 -16.72 8.65
CA PRO A 297 -6.57 -17.28 9.99
C PRO A 297 -5.33 -18.04 10.49
N ALA A 298 -4.58 -18.70 9.60
CA ALA A 298 -3.34 -19.38 9.97
C ALA A 298 -2.25 -18.39 10.41
N VAL A 299 -2.08 -17.29 9.66
CA VAL A 299 -1.17 -16.19 10.04
C VAL A 299 -1.59 -15.56 11.35
N MET A 300 -2.90 -15.32 11.56
CA MET A 300 -3.39 -14.75 12.82
C MET A 300 -2.99 -15.58 14.03
N ARG A 301 -3.22 -16.90 13.96
CA ARG A 301 -2.86 -17.81 15.05
C ARG A 301 -1.35 -17.87 15.27
N GLU A 302 -0.56 -18.00 14.21
CA GLU A 302 0.89 -18.21 14.31
C GLU A 302 1.62 -16.99 14.86
N TYR A 303 1.27 -15.78 14.40
CA TYR A 303 2.05 -14.58 14.72
C TYR A 303 1.47 -13.74 15.85
N PHE A 304 0.17 -13.85 16.12
CA PHE A 304 -0.50 -13.03 17.13
C PHE A 304 -0.98 -13.84 18.32
N GLY A 305 -1.02 -15.18 18.23
CA GLY A 305 -1.24 -16.07 19.36
C GLY A 305 -2.64 -16.01 19.98
N GLU A 306 -3.58 -15.31 19.34
CA GLU A 306 -4.92 -15.08 19.87
C GLU A 306 -6.00 -15.86 19.15
N ASP A 307 -7.06 -16.17 19.91
CA ASP A 307 -8.31 -16.61 19.32
C ASP A 307 -8.87 -15.51 18.42
N LEU A 308 -9.31 -15.90 17.23
CA LEU A 308 -9.72 -14.94 16.20
C LEU A 308 -10.96 -14.12 16.61
N ALA A 309 -11.84 -14.69 17.45
CA ALA A 309 -13.01 -13.97 17.95
C ALA A 309 -12.59 -12.89 18.96
N VAL A 310 -11.70 -13.22 19.90
CA VAL A 310 -11.16 -12.27 20.88
C VAL A 310 -10.46 -11.10 20.17
N LEU A 311 -9.59 -11.42 19.20
CA LEU A 311 -8.90 -10.42 18.39
C LEU A 311 -9.90 -9.56 17.60
N GLY A 312 -10.97 -10.18 17.09
CA GLY A 312 -12.04 -9.49 16.38
C GLY A 312 -12.81 -8.49 17.24
N GLU A 313 -13.09 -8.83 18.50
CA GLU A 313 -13.73 -7.91 19.47
C GLU A 313 -12.82 -6.73 19.80
N ALA A 314 -11.54 -6.99 20.10
CA ALA A 314 -10.55 -5.95 20.38
C ALA A 314 -10.37 -5.00 19.17
N TYR A 315 -10.32 -5.56 17.96
CA TYR A 315 -10.26 -4.78 16.72
C TYR A 315 -11.53 -3.95 16.48
N GLY A 316 -12.71 -4.49 16.75
CA GLY A 316 -13.97 -3.75 16.69
C GLY A 316 -13.99 -2.56 17.64
N ALA A 317 -13.57 -2.76 18.89
CA ALA A 317 -13.44 -1.69 19.88
C ALA A 317 -12.40 -0.64 19.46
N PHE A 318 -11.31 -1.06 18.81
CA PHE A 318 -10.33 -0.15 18.24
C PHE A 318 -10.93 0.75 17.14
N ILE A 319 -11.69 0.17 16.19
CA ILE A 319 -12.40 0.95 15.15
C ILE A 319 -13.35 1.95 15.80
N GLU A 320 -14.16 1.52 16.77
CA GLU A 320 -15.15 2.38 17.43
C GLU A 320 -14.48 3.61 18.07
N ARG A 321 -13.38 3.41 18.82
CA ARG A 321 -12.61 4.52 19.39
C ARG A 321 -12.03 5.43 18.31
N MET A 322 -11.42 4.85 17.30
CA MET A 322 -10.75 5.57 16.22
C MET A 322 -11.73 6.47 15.44
N VAL A 323 -12.93 5.99 15.08
CA VAL A 323 -13.94 6.79 14.34
C VAL A 323 -14.75 7.76 15.22
N GLY A 324 -14.51 7.75 16.52
CA GLY A 324 -15.16 8.60 17.51
C GLY A 324 -14.85 10.10 17.33
N VAL A 325 -15.43 10.91 18.22
CA VAL A 325 -15.21 12.37 18.25
C VAL A 325 -13.72 12.67 18.44
N GLY A 326 -13.17 13.61 17.67
CA GLY A 326 -11.75 13.96 17.70
C GLY A 326 -10.84 13.08 16.82
N GLY A 327 -11.34 11.93 16.36
CA GLY A 327 -10.54 10.99 15.58
C GLY A 327 -10.10 11.57 14.23
N ARG A 328 -10.98 12.34 13.58
CA ARG A 328 -10.67 12.97 12.29
C ARG A 328 -9.58 14.02 12.42
N GLU A 329 -9.62 14.82 13.48
CA GLU A 329 -8.65 15.87 13.77
C GLU A 329 -7.25 15.27 13.97
N ARG A 330 -7.14 14.17 14.74
CA ARG A 330 -5.89 13.43 14.92
C ARG A 330 -5.37 12.80 13.63
N VAL A 331 -6.24 12.20 12.82
CA VAL A 331 -5.88 11.68 11.48
C VAL A 331 -5.37 12.79 10.56
N VAL A 332 -6.00 13.97 10.55
CA VAL A 332 -5.49 15.13 9.80
C VAL A 332 -4.12 15.57 10.31
N ALA A 333 -3.87 15.47 11.62
CA ALA A 333 -2.55 15.73 12.20
C ALA A 333 -1.52 14.63 11.83
N GLY A 334 -1.96 13.45 11.41
CA GLY A 334 -1.10 12.29 11.18
C GLY A 334 -0.74 11.57 12.47
N GLU A 335 -1.60 11.68 13.48
CA GLU A 335 -1.46 11.12 14.82
C GLU A 335 -2.48 10.03 15.06
N SER A 336 -2.17 9.13 15.99
CA SER A 336 -3.10 8.06 16.35
C SER A 336 -4.38 8.62 16.99
N PRO A 337 -5.56 8.37 16.41
CA PRO A 337 -6.83 8.68 17.04
C PRO A 337 -7.17 7.71 18.19
N ALA A 338 -6.40 6.64 18.37
CA ALA A 338 -6.58 5.65 19.43
C ALA A 338 -5.64 5.85 20.63
N GLY A 339 -4.71 6.81 20.57
CA GLY A 339 -3.87 7.20 21.70
C GLY A 339 -4.70 7.82 22.84
N ASP A 340 -4.27 7.58 24.08
CA ASP A 340 -5.04 7.85 25.30
C ASP A 340 -5.74 9.22 25.31
N ALA A 341 -6.98 9.21 25.74
CA ALA A 341 -7.61 10.38 26.35
C ALA A 341 -6.95 10.58 27.72
N GLY A 342 -5.77 11.21 27.75
CA GLY A 342 -5.03 11.38 28.99
C GLY A 342 -3.69 12.09 28.84
N ASP A 343 -3.71 13.38 28.49
CA ASP A 343 -2.88 14.38 29.19
C ASP A 343 -3.36 15.82 28.86
N GLU A 344 -4.55 16.17 29.34
CA GLU A 344 -4.91 17.58 29.61
C GLU A 344 -5.03 17.75 31.13
N SER A 345 -3.93 17.51 31.85
CA SER A 345 -3.75 18.01 33.22
C SER A 345 -2.26 18.05 33.56
N GLY A 346 -1.62 19.15 33.14
CA GLY A 346 -0.27 19.57 33.54
C GLY A 346 -0.09 21.06 33.31
#